data_AF-A0A8T0FQS7-F1
#
_entry.id   AF-A0A8T0FQS7-F1
#
_cell.length_a   1.000
_cell.length_b   1.000
_cell.length_c   1.000
_cell.angle_alpha   90.00
_cell.angle_beta   90.00
_cell.angle_gamma   90.00
#
_symmetry.space_group_name_H-M   'P 1'
#
loop_
_entity.id
_entity.type
_entity.pdbx_description
1 polymer ?
#
loop_
_entity_poly.entity_id
_entity_poly.type
_entity_poly.pdbx_seq_one_letter_code
_entity_poly.pdbx_strand_id
1 'polypeptide(L)'
;MFKRKTTLPARPPIPSKDEIIDDLTQATPDDVVFKIDPKDKLFILDAHDINDLPEDLNDSGLKDQTEFLDPHQAYIKVASFMEKMNHLEKHLSELEKNKNNLKILEENLLSDITKVEEEFKKRSET
;
A
#
# COMPACT_ATOMS: atom_id res chain seq x y z
N MET A 1 -5.99 52.71 21.04
CA MET A 1 -6.88 51.54 21.21
C MET A 1 -7.05 50.84 19.86
N PHE A 2 -6.37 49.72 19.63
CA PHE A 2 -6.54 48.93 18.40
C PHE A 2 -7.63 47.89 18.61
N LYS A 3 -8.74 48.00 17.87
CA LYS A 3 -9.80 46.98 17.87
C LYS A 3 -9.29 45.78 17.07
N ARG A 4 -9.26 44.60 17.69
CA ARG A 4 -8.94 43.34 16.99
C ARG A 4 -10.09 43.02 16.03
N LYS A 5 -9.87 43.13 14.72
CA LYS A 5 -10.80 42.59 13.72
C LYS A 5 -10.59 41.07 13.66
N THR A 6 -11.34 40.34 14.48
CA THR A 6 -11.28 38.87 14.59
C THR A 6 -12.25 38.16 13.65
N THR A 7 -12.98 38.90 12.83
CA THR A 7 -13.92 38.33 11.85
C THR A 7 -13.16 38.00 10.58
N LEU A 8 -12.82 36.72 10.41
CA LEU A 8 -12.47 36.18 9.11
C LEU A 8 -13.63 36.46 8.13
N PRO A 9 -13.34 36.70 6.84
CA PRO A 9 -14.41 36.81 5.85
C PRO A 9 -15.28 35.55 5.89
N ALA A 10 -16.59 35.75 5.77
CA ALA A 10 -17.51 34.63 5.72
C ALA A 10 -17.14 33.70 4.56
N ARG A 11 -17.31 32.40 4.76
CA ARG A 11 -17.15 31.43 3.69
C ARG A 11 -18.13 31.79 2.57
N PRO A 12 -17.71 31.77 1.29
CA PRO A 12 -18.64 31.93 0.19
C PRO A 12 -19.73 30.85 0.26
N PRO A 13 -20.96 31.17 -0.17
CA PRO A 13 -22.04 30.20 -0.21
C PRO A 13 -21.66 29.03 -1.13
N ILE A 14 -22.15 27.84 -0.77
CA ILE A 14 -22.04 26.67 -1.65
C ILE A 14 -22.98 26.93 -2.83
N PRO A 15 -22.51 26.76 -4.09
CA PRO A 15 -23.36 26.91 -5.26
C PRO A 15 -24.58 26.01 -5.19
N SER A 16 -25.68 26.45 -5.80
CA SER A 16 -26.89 25.66 -5.93
C SER A 16 -26.69 24.50 -6.91
N LYS A 17 -27.57 23.50 -6.83
CA LYS A 17 -27.52 22.35 -7.76
C LYS A 17 -27.68 22.78 -9.22
N ASP A 18 -28.53 23.76 -9.47
CA ASP A 18 -28.82 24.25 -10.82
C ASP A 18 -27.60 24.98 -11.40
N GLU A 19 -26.90 25.79 -10.58
CA GLU A 19 -25.64 26.44 -10.98
C GLU A 19 -24.55 25.41 -11.29
N ILE A 20 -24.41 24.36 -10.48
CA ILE A 20 -23.43 23.29 -10.72
C ILE A 20 -23.72 22.57 -12.04
N ILE A 21 -25.00 22.31 -12.33
CA ILE A 21 -25.39 21.62 -13.56
C ILE A 21 -25.13 22.53 -14.77
N ASP A 22 -25.49 23.81 -14.69
CA ASP A 22 -25.24 24.76 -15.77
C ASP A 22 -23.74 24.86 -16.09
N ASP A 23 -22.89 25.02 -15.07
CA ASP A 23 -21.43 25.03 -15.20
C ASP A 23 -20.89 23.76 -15.86
N LEU A 24 -21.37 22.58 -15.44
CA LEU A 24 -20.93 21.30 -16.02
C LEU A 24 -21.41 21.11 -17.45
N THR A 25 -22.57 21.64 -17.82
CA THR A 25 -23.10 21.55 -19.20
C THR A 25 -22.41 22.50 -20.16
N GLN A 26 -21.89 23.62 -19.66
CA GLN A 26 -21.17 24.61 -20.45
C GLN A 26 -19.65 24.37 -20.47
N ALA A 27 -19.13 23.45 -19.65
CA ALA A 27 -17.72 23.11 -19.58
C ALA A 27 -17.20 22.53 -20.91
N THR A 28 -16.09 23.09 -21.38
CA THR A 28 -15.36 22.62 -22.57
C THR A 28 -14.14 21.77 -22.17
N PRO A 29 -13.60 20.95 -23.07
CA PRO A 29 -12.40 20.14 -22.80
C PRO A 29 -11.15 20.96 -22.43
N ASP A 30 -11.13 22.26 -22.72
CA ASP A 30 -10.05 23.17 -22.35
C ASP A 30 -10.16 23.71 -20.93
N ASP A 31 -11.33 23.58 -20.31
CA ASP A 31 -11.56 23.90 -18.88
C ASP A 31 -11.05 22.78 -17.95
N VAL A 32 -10.68 21.62 -18.51
CA VAL A 32 -10.14 20.49 -17.76
C VAL A 32 -8.64 20.68 -17.52
N VAL A 33 -8.29 21.05 -16.29
CA VAL A 33 -6.90 21.31 -15.84
C VAL A 33 -6.05 20.03 -15.74
N PHE A 34 -6.67 18.85 -15.80
CA PHE A 34 -5.99 17.55 -15.74
C PHE A 34 -6.19 16.76 -17.04
N LYS A 35 -5.23 16.87 -17.95
CA LYS A 35 -5.16 16.00 -19.14
C LYS A 35 -4.16 14.89 -18.82
N ILE A 36 -4.63 13.65 -18.72
CA ILE A 36 -3.75 12.48 -18.59
C ILE A 36 -3.20 12.21 -19.99
N ASP A 37 -1.95 12.58 -20.23
CA ASP A 37 -1.30 12.29 -21.51
C ASP A 37 -1.07 10.77 -21.62
N PRO A 38 -1.69 10.10 -22.61
CA PRO A 38 -1.62 8.64 -22.73
C PRO A 38 -0.25 8.13 -23.22
N LYS A 39 0.73 9.03 -23.41
CA LYS A 39 2.05 8.70 -23.94
C LYS A 39 3.03 8.22 -22.86
N ASP A 40 2.83 8.62 -21.60
CA ASP A 40 3.67 8.20 -20.47
C ASP A 40 2.93 7.21 -19.56
N LYS A 41 2.45 6.12 -20.18
CA LYS A 41 1.89 4.96 -19.46
C LYS A 41 2.99 4.22 -18.70
N LEU A 42 3.44 4.75 -17.57
CA LEU A 42 4.07 3.95 -16.52
C LEU A 42 2.98 3.32 -15.66
N PHE A 43 2.21 2.41 -16.27
CA PHE A 43 1.56 1.38 -15.48
C PHE A 43 2.66 0.41 -15.06
N ILE A 44 3.02 0.43 -13.79
CA ILE A 44 3.80 -0.66 -13.21
C ILE A 44 2.87 -1.87 -13.21
N LEU A 45 2.90 -2.64 -14.31
CA LEU A 45 2.45 -4.01 -14.33
C LEU A 45 3.35 -4.74 -13.33
N ASP A 46 2.83 -5.05 -12.16
CA ASP A 46 3.46 -6.02 -11.26
C ASP A 46 3.18 -7.41 -11.83
N ALA A 47 3.86 -7.70 -12.94
CA ALA A 47 3.98 -9.01 -13.53
C ALA A 47 5.12 -9.72 -12.80
N HIS A 48 4.80 -10.36 -11.69
CA HIS A 48 5.60 -11.46 -11.18
C HIS A 48 4.78 -12.74 -11.15
N ASP A 49 5.04 -13.54 -12.19
CA ASP A 49 4.94 -14.99 -12.24
C ASP A 49 5.09 -15.63 -10.86
N ILE A 50 3.99 -16.17 -10.34
CA ILE A 50 4.04 -17.34 -9.46
C ILE A 50 3.35 -18.44 -10.24
N ASN A 51 4.16 -19.20 -10.97
CA ASN A 51 3.80 -20.54 -11.42
C ASN A 51 3.37 -21.34 -10.19
N ASP A 52 2.12 -21.82 -10.20
CA ASP A 52 1.51 -22.91 -9.42
C ASP A 52 0.12 -22.52 -8.88
N LEU A 53 -0.90 -22.50 -9.74
CA LEU A 53 -2.28 -22.82 -9.35
C LEU A 53 -3.05 -23.33 -10.60
N PRO A 54 -3.90 -24.36 -10.47
CA PRO A 54 -4.36 -25.15 -11.59
C PRO A 54 -5.37 -24.39 -12.46
N GLU A 55 -5.33 -24.69 -13.75
CA GLU A 55 -6.37 -24.39 -14.74
C GLU A 55 -7.76 -24.72 -14.19
N ASP A 56 -8.52 -23.69 -13.82
CA ASP A 56 -9.87 -23.44 -14.32
C ASP A 56 -10.52 -22.37 -13.45
N LEU A 57 -10.92 -21.26 -14.08
CA LEU A 57 -12.28 -20.70 -14.04
C LEU A 57 -12.25 -19.34 -14.74
N ASN A 58 -12.46 -19.40 -16.06
CA ASN A 58 -13.04 -18.33 -16.88
C ASN A 58 -12.43 -16.94 -16.70
N ASP A 59 -11.31 -16.80 -17.41
CA ASP A 59 -10.92 -15.59 -18.10
C ASP A 59 -12.15 -14.91 -18.76
N SER A 60 -12.66 -13.88 -18.10
CA SER A 60 -13.35 -12.80 -18.79
C SER A 60 -12.58 -11.53 -18.48
N GLY A 61 -11.48 -11.38 -19.22
CA GLY A 61 -10.75 -10.14 -19.31
C GLY A 61 -11.64 -8.92 -19.56
N LEU A 62 -11.15 -7.80 -19.07
CA LEU A 62 -11.50 -6.44 -19.50
C LEU A 62 -13.00 -6.16 -19.67
N LYS A 63 -13.65 -5.83 -18.56
CA LYS A 63 -14.67 -4.79 -18.56
C LYS A 63 -14.29 -3.70 -17.58
N ASP A 64 -13.37 -2.85 -18.00
CA ASP A 64 -13.49 -1.41 -17.72
C ASP A 64 -14.71 -0.92 -18.51
N GLN A 65 -15.88 -1.06 -17.92
CA GLN A 65 -17.06 -0.30 -18.34
C GLN A 65 -17.62 0.34 -17.08
N THR A 66 -17.59 1.66 -17.11
CA THR A 66 -18.46 2.58 -16.35
C THR A 66 -19.85 1.98 -16.13
N GLU A 67 -20.03 1.26 -15.04
CA GLU A 67 -21.34 0.77 -14.59
C GLU A 67 -21.36 0.86 -13.07
N PHE A 68 -22.50 1.30 -12.54
CA PHE A 68 -22.79 1.49 -11.12
C PHE A 68 -22.07 0.45 -10.26
N LEU A 69 -21.07 0.90 -9.48
CA LEU A 69 -20.41 0.09 -8.47
C LEU A 69 -21.49 -0.43 -7.52
N ASP A 70 -21.93 -1.66 -7.72
CA ASP A 70 -22.80 -2.38 -6.80
C ASP A 70 -22.13 -2.29 -5.42
N PRO A 71 -22.79 -1.70 -4.40
CA PRO A 71 -22.23 -1.57 -3.06
C PRO A 71 -21.67 -2.90 -2.54
N HIS A 72 -22.25 -4.03 -2.95
CA HIS A 72 -21.78 -5.36 -2.61
C HIS A 72 -20.33 -5.64 -3.05
N GLN A 73 -19.92 -5.14 -4.22
CA GLN A 73 -18.53 -5.29 -4.70
C GLN A 73 -17.54 -4.50 -3.84
N ALA A 74 -17.93 -3.32 -3.35
CA ALA A 74 -17.10 -2.55 -2.43
C ALA A 74 -16.88 -3.31 -1.11
N TYR A 75 -17.93 -3.95 -0.58
CA TYR A 75 -17.82 -4.81 0.61
C TYR A 75 -16.88 -5.99 0.38
N ILE A 76 -16.96 -6.67 -0.77
CA ILE A 76 -16.07 -7.79 -1.10
C ILE A 76 -14.61 -7.32 -1.21
N LYS A 77 -14.36 -6.17 -1.83
CA LYS A 77 -13.02 -5.58 -1.91
C LYS A 77 -12.45 -5.24 -0.54
N VAL A 78 -13.26 -4.65 0.35
CA VAL A 78 -12.84 -4.34 1.71
C VAL A 78 -12.60 -5.62 2.52
N ALA A 79 -13.45 -6.63 2.38
CA ALA A 79 -13.27 -7.93 3.05
C ALA A 79 -11.97 -8.61 2.62
N SER A 80 -11.71 -8.72 1.31
CA SER A 80 -10.47 -9.31 0.80
C SER A 80 -9.22 -8.50 1.19
N PHE A 81 -9.32 -7.17 1.27
CA PHE A 81 -8.25 -6.34 1.79
C PHE A 81 -7.97 -6.61 3.27
N MET A 82 -8.99 -6.69 4.12
CA MET A 82 -8.83 -7.02 5.53
C MET A 82 -8.21 -8.40 5.74
N GLU A 83 -8.60 -9.38 4.92
CA GLU A 83 -8.05 -10.74 4.97
C GLU A 83 -6.54 -10.75 4.64
N LYS A 84 -6.15 -10.03 3.57
CA LYS A 84 -4.74 -9.85 3.21
C LYS A 84 -3.93 -9.14 4.32
N MET A 85 -4.52 -8.13 4.95
CA MET A 85 -3.89 -7.44 6.08
C MET A 85 -3.68 -8.37 7.28
N ASN A 86 -4.67 -9.19 7.63
CA ASN A 86 -4.54 -10.17 8.70
C ASN A 86 -3.45 -11.21 8.41
N HIS A 87 -3.35 -11.68 7.15
CA HIS A 87 -2.27 -12.57 6.73
C HIS A 87 -0.91 -11.89 6.86
N LEU A 88 -0.79 -10.63 6.45
CA LEU A 88 0.45 -9.88 6.55
C LEU A 88 0.88 -9.70 8.02
N GLU A 89 -0.04 -9.35 8.91
CA GLU A 89 0.23 -9.23 10.35
C GLU A 89 0.76 -10.53 10.95
N LYS A 90 0.17 -11.67 10.58
CA LYS A 90 0.64 -12.98 11.02
C LYS A 90 2.07 -13.25 10.55
N HIS A 91 2.35 -13.02 9.27
CA HIS A 91 3.70 -13.19 8.72
C HIS A 91 4.72 -12.26 9.38
N LEU A 92 4.33 -11.03 9.72
CA LEU A 92 5.20 -10.08 10.40
C LEU A 92 5.58 -10.58 11.80
N SER A 93 4.62 -11.14 12.55
CA SER A 93 4.87 -11.76 13.85
C SER A 93 5.80 -12.97 13.77
N GLU A 94 5.61 -13.82 12.76
CA GLU A 94 6.49 -14.98 12.52
C GLU A 94 7.92 -14.53 12.14
N LEU A 95 8.04 -13.51 11.31
CA LEU A 95 9.33 -12.95 10.91
C LEU A 95 10.09 -12.34 12.09
N GLU A 96 9.39 -11.64 12.99
CA GLU A 96 9.98 -11.09 14.20
C GLU A 96 10.49 -12.19 15.15
N LYS A 97 9.73 -13.28 15.32
CA LYS A 97 10.19 -14.46 16.06
C LYS A 97 11.45 -15.07 15.45
N ASN A 98 11.46 -15.25 14.12
CA ASN A 98 12.60 -15.80 13.41
C ASN A 98 13.85 -14.91 13.53
N LYS A 99 13.68 -13.58 13.47
CA LYS A 99 14.76 -12.62 13.69
C LYS A 99 15.36 -12.76 15.08
N ASN A 100 14.53 -12.92 16.12
CA ASN A 100 15.01 -13.12 17.49
C ASN A 100 15.75 -14.45 17.64
N ASN A 101 15.24 -15.52 17.03
CA ASN A 101 15.91 -16.82 17.02
C ASN A 101 17.29 -16.76 16.33
N LEU A 102 17.37 -16.05 15.20
CA LEU A 102 18.64 -15.83 14.49
C LEU A 102 19.66 -15.07 15.34
N LYS A 103 19.22 -14.05 16.07
CA LYS A 103 20.09 -13.30 16.98
C LYS A 103 20.65 -14.18 18.11
N ILE A 104 19.82 -15.03 18.70
CA ILE A 104 20.27 -15.99 19.73
C ILE A 104 21.28 -16.97 19.14
N LEU A 105 21.05 -17.45 17.91
CA LEU A 105 21.98 -18.34 17.24
C LEU A 105 23.32 -17.65 16.94
N GLU A 106 23.30 -16.39 16.52
CA GLU A 106 24.50 -15.57 16.31
C GLU A 106 25.31 -15.42 17.60
N GLU A 107 24.66 -15.07 18.72
CA GLU A 107 25.30 -14.95 20.04
C GLU A 107 25.94 -16.28 20.48
N ASN A 108 25.27 -17.41 20.25
CA ASN A 108 25.80 -18.74 20.56
C ASN A 108 27.04 -19.08 19.71
N LEU A 109 26.97 -18.84 18.40
CA LEU A 109 28.09 -19.09 17.49
C LEU A 109 29.31 -18.23 17.86
N LEU A 110 29.08 -16.97 18.22
CA LEU A 110 30.15 -16.06 18.62
C LEU A 110 30.80 -16.51 19.94
N SER A 111 30.01 -17.00 20.89
CA SER A 111 30.50 -17.63 22.12
C SER A 111 31.36 -18.87 21.83
N ASP A 112 30.91 -19.73 20.92
CA ASP A 112 31.64 -20.95 20.59
C ASP A 112 32.94 -20.67 19.83
N ILE A 113 32.96 -19.71 18.92
CA ILE A 113 34.19 -19.22 18.27
C ILE A 113 35.19 -18.73 19.33
N THR A 114 34.72 -17.91 20.27
CA THR A 114 35.57 -17.36 21.33
C THR A 114 36.20 -18.48 22.19
N LYS A 115 35.41 -19.50 22.56
CA LYS A 115 35.93 -20.67 23.31
C LYS A 115 37.00 -21.42 22.52
N VAL A 116 36.76 -21.63 21.22
CA VAL A 116 37.71 -22.32 20.35
C VAL A 116 39.01 -21.51 20.23
N GLU A 117 38.94 -20.19 20.03
CA GLU A 117 40.10 -19.31 19.98
C GLU A 117 40.91 -19.34 21.29
N GLU A 118 40.24 -19.32 22.44
CA GLU A 118 40.88 -19.46 23.75
C GLU A 118 41.58 -20.81 23.91
N GLU A 119 40.97 -21.91 23.47
CA GLU A 119 41.59 -23.24 23.50
C GLU A 119 42.82 -23.31 22.60
N PHE A 120 42.74 -22.75 21.38
CA PHE A 120 43.88 -22.68 20.47
C PHE A 120 45.03 -21.88 21.07
N LYS A 121 44.74 -20.75 21.69
CA LYS A 121 45.76 -19.91 22.35
C LYS A 121 46.43 -20.66 23.51
N LYS A 122 45.64 -21.32 24.37
CA LYS A 122 46.16 -22.14 25.48
C LYS A 122 47.10 -23.25 25.00
N ARG A 123 46.79 -23.91 23.88
CA ARG A 123 47.64 -24.96 23.28
C ARG A 123 48.91 -24.43 22.62
N SER A 124 48.91 -23.17 22.16
CA SER A 124 50.10 -22.55 21.57
C SER A 124 51.12 -22.05 22.59
N GLU A 125 50.71 -21.89 23.86
CA GLU A 125 51.54 -21.43 24.97
C GLU A 125 52.17 -22.58 25.78
N THR A 126 51.85 -23.84 25.45
CA THR A 126 52.45 -25.09 25.97
C THR A 126 53.32 -25.77 24.94
#